data_AF-A0A1E1VYP5-F1
#
_entry.id   AF-A0A1E1VYP5-F1
#
_cell.length_a   1.000
_cell.length_b   1.000
_cell.length_c   1.000
_cell.angle_alpha   90.00
_cell.angle_beta   90.00
_cell.angle_gamma   90.00
#
_symmetry.space_group_name_H-M   'P 1'
#
loop_
_entity.id
_entity.type
_entity.pdbx_description
1 polymer ?
#
loop_
_entity_poly.entity_id
_entity_poly.type
_entity_poly.pdbx_seq_one_letter_code
_entity_poly.pdbx_strand_id
1 'polypeptide(L)'
;LKVAEELLGAEAQKKIREIPLSNDTVKSRIQKMSTDIEDQVIGKIKNSPYFALQCDESTDVSQCCQLLVFIRFLEDNTMFKEELLFSQELKTTSQGADV
;
A
#
# COMPACT_ATOMS: atom_id res chain seq x y z
N LEU A 1 -15.32 11.16 5.83
CA LEU A 1 -16.46 11.79 6.53
C LEU A 1 -17.23 12.79 5.67
N LYS A 2 -16.60 13.52 4.74
CA LYS A 2 -17.30 14.38 3.77
C LYS A 2 -18.33 13.59 2.92
N VAL A 3 -17.91 12.42 2.43
CA VAL A 3 -18.79 11.45 1.74
C VAL A 3 -19.97 10.97 2.63
N ALA A 4 -19.76 10.81 3.94
CA ALA A 4 -20.83 10.40 4.85
C ALA A 4 -21.86 11.51 5.09
N GLU A 5 -21.44 12.77 5.04
CA GLU A 5 -22.33 13.93 5.11
C GLU A 5 -23.13 14.09 3.82
N GLU A 6 -22.49 13.92 2.67
CA GLU A 6 -23.16 13.99 1.35
C GLU A 6 -24.19 12.86 1.14
N LEU A 7 -23.90 11.64 1.62
CA LEU A 7 -24.77 10.48 1.41
C LEU A 7 -25.81 10.27 2.53
N LEU A 8 -25.45 10.56 3.78
CA LEU A 8 -26.24 10.18 4.97
C LEU A 8 -26.62 11.38 5.84
N GLY A 9 -26.22 12.60 5.45
CA GLY A 9 -26.48 13.83 6.17
C GLY A 9 -25.50 14.12 7.31
N ALA A 10 -25.48 15.39 7.74
CA ALA A 10 -24.58 15.89 8.77
C ALA A 10 -24.74 15.17 10.13
N GLU A 11 -25.96 14.73 10.45
CA GLU A 11 -26.25 14.04 11.71
C GLU A 11 -25.60 12.64 11.77
N ALA A 12 -25.63 11.89 10.66
CA ALA A 12 -24.94 10.61 10.55
C ALA A 12 -23.41 10.77 10.56
N GLN A 13 -22.89 11.79 9.88
CA GLN A 13 -21.45 12.12 9.93
C GLN A 13 -20.98 12.39 11.38
N LYS A 14 -21.77 13.16 12.14
CA LYS A 14 -21.46 13.46 13.54
C LYS A 14 -21.42 12.20 14.40
N LYS A 15 -22.40 11.31 14.27
CA LYS A 15 -22.42 10.02 14.98
C LYS A 15 -21.22 9.14 14.63
N ILE A 16 -20.80 9.10 13.36
CA ILE A 16 -19.61 8.31 12.95
C ILE A 16 -18.32 8.90 13.54
N ARG A 17 -18.22 10.23 13.64
CA ARG A 17 -17.07 10.91 14.30
C ARG A 17 -16.99 10.58 15.79
N GLU A 18 -18.12 10.38 16.44
CA GLU A 18 -18.21 10.07 17.87
C GLU A 18 -17.86 8.62 18.20
N ILE A 19 -17.67 7.73 17.22
CA ILE A 19 -17.24 6.34 17.45
C ILE A 19 -15.73 6.33 17.72
N PRO A 20 -15.27 6.11 18.96
CA PRO A 20 -13.85 5.98 19.22
C PRO A 20 -13.36 4.67 18.62
N LEU A 21 -12.43 4.76 17.66
CA LEU A 21 -11.72 3.60 17.16
C LEU A 21 -10.48 3.41 18.01
N SER A 22 -10.35 2.24 18.63
CA SER A 22 -9.10 1.89 19.31
C SER A 22 -7.97 1.74 18.30
N ASN A 23 -6.73 1.96 18.76
CA ASN A 23 -5.54 1.71 17.95
C ASN A 23 -5.53 0.30 17.36
N ASP A 24 -6.03 -0.69 18.11
CA ASP A 24 -6.15 -2.08 17.64
C ASP A 24 -7.15 -2.24 16.50
N THR A 25 -8.28 -1.53 16.58
CA THR A 25 -9.31 -1.56 15.52
C THR A 25 -8.78 -0.91 14.25
N VAL A 26 -8.08 0.23 14.37
CA VAL A 26 -7.44 0.90 13.24
C VAL A 26 -6.37 0.00 12.63
N LYS A 27 -5.48 -0.57 13.44
CA LYS A 27 -4.44 -1.49 12.99
C LYS A 27 -5.02 -2.71 12.26
N SER A 28 -6.01 -3.37 12.87
CA SER A 28 -6.64 -4.55 12.26
C SER A 28 -7.31 -4.21 10.93
N ARG A 29 -7.95 -3.04 10.82
CA ARG A 29 -8.55 -2.59 9.56
C ARG A 29 -7.50 -2.32 8.49
N ILE A 30 -6.40 -1.65 8.84
CA ILE A 30 -5.26 -1.41 7.92
C ILE A 30 -4.70 -2.75 7.43
N GLN A 31 -4.44 -3.70 8.34
CA GLN A 31 -3.91 -5.01 7.98
C GLN A 31 -4.85 -5.77 7.03
N LYS A 32 -6.16 -5.79 7.31
CA LYS A 32 -7.14 -6.45 6.43
C LYS A 32 -7.17 -5.86 5.02
N MET A 33 -7.17 -4.52 4.91
CA MET A 33 -7.14 -3.86 3.61
C MET A 33 -5.82 -4.10 2.89
N SER A 34 -4.70 -4.11 3.62
CA SER A 34 -3.38 -4.41 3.06
C SER A 34 -3.33 -5.83 2.47
N THR A 35 -3.81 -6.83 3.22
CA THR A 35 -3.85 -8.23 2.75
C THR A 35 -4.76 -8.39 1.55
N ASP A 36 -5.93 -7.74 1.54
CA ASP A 36 -6.85 -7.80 0.39
C ASP A 36 -6.22 -7.21 -0.89
N ILE A 37 -5.53 -6.06 -0.76
CA ILE A 37 -4.79 -5.46 -1.89
C ILE A 37 -3.66 -6.39 -2.35
N GLU A 38 -2.89 -6.94 -1.41
CA GLU A 38 -1.79 -7.87 -1.69
C GLU A 38 -2.30 -9.10 -2.48
N ASP A 39 -3.37 -9.74 -2.01
CA ASP A 39 -3.97 -10.91 -2.67
C ASP A 39 -4.42 -10.59 -4.10
N GLN A 40 -5.05 -9.42 -4.30
CA GLN A 40 -5.48 -8.97 -5.63
C GLN A 40 -4.30 -8.72 -6.57
N VAL A 41 -3.26 -8.05 -6.09
CA VAL A 41 -2.06 -7.73 -6.87
C VAL A 41 -1.31 -9.02 -7.23
N ILE A 42 -1.10 -9.92 -6.27
CA ILE A 42 -0.46 -11.23 -6.51
C ILE A 42 -1.25 -12.04 -7.54
N GLY A 43 -2.58 -12.06 -7.44
CA GLY A 43 -3.44 -12.76 -8.40
C GLY A 43 -3.22 -12.26 -9.84
N LYS A 44 -3.12 -10.94 -10.01
CA LYS A 44 -2.88 -10.32 -11.33
C LYS A 44 -1.49 -10.59 -11.86
N ILE A 45 -0.46 -10.48 -11.00
CA ILE A 45 0.93 -10.76 -11.38
C ILE A 45 1.07 -12.21 -11.86
N LYS A 46 0.47 -13.17 -11.14
CA LYS A 46 0.52 -14.59 -11.52
C LYS A 46 -0.10 -14.89 -12.88
N ASN A 47 -1.10 -14.10 -13.28
CA ASN A 47 -1.75 -14.22 -14.60
C ASN A 47 -1.00 -13.47 -15.70
N SER A 48 -0.02 -12.64 -15.34
CA SER A 48 0.72 -11.83 -16.29
C SER A 48 1.82 -12.64 -16.99
N PRO A 49 1.96 -12.54 -18.32
CA PRO A 49 3.04 -13.22 -19.04
C PRO A 49 4.40 -12.56 -18.81
N TYR A 50 4.43 -11.29 -18.41
CA TYR A 50 5.65 -10.51 -18.23
C TYR A 50 5.56 -9.68 -16.97
N PHE A 51 6.63 -9.72 -16.18
CA PHE A 51 6.81 -8.81 -15.06
C PHE A 51 8.27 -8.35 -14.96
N ALA A 52 8.48 -7.21 -14.32
CA ALA A 52 9.78 -6.67 -13.95
C ALA A 52 9.71 -6.12 -12.54
N LEU A 53 10.80 -6.25 -11.79
CA LEU A 53 10.97 -5.63 -10.48
C LEU A 53 11.87 -4.41 -10.63
N GLN A 54 11.51 -3.33 -9.94
CA GLN A 54 12.31 -2.13 -9.82
C GLN A 54 12.56 -1.88 -8.34
N CYS A 55 13.83 -1.90 -7.96
CA CYS A 55 14.27 -1.48 -6.64
C CYS A 55 14.66 -0.01 -6.70
N ASP A 56 14.20 0.79 -5.74
CA ASP A 56 14.54 2.19 -5.58
C ASP A 56 14.95 2.46 -4.13
N GLU A 57 15.93 3.33 -3.95
CA GLU A 57 16.38 3.76 -2.63
C GLU A 57 15.86 5.17 -2.38
N SER A 58 15.03 5.32 -1.35
CA SER A 58 14.52 6.60 -0.91
C SER A 58 15.07 6.94 0.47
N THR A 59 15.24 8.23 0.76
CA THR A 59 15.58 8.70 2.09
C THR A 59 14.33 9.29 2.73
N ASP A 60 13.93 8.79 3.90
CA ASP A 60 12.79 9.35 4.62
C ASP A 60 13.13 10.67 5.33
N VAL A 61 12.11 11.30 5.92
CA VAL A 61 12.26 12.58 6.65
C VAL A 61 13.19 12.49 7.86
N SER A 62 13.45 11.28 8.36
CA SER A 62 14.39 10.97 9.43
C SER A 62 15.81 10.65 8.95
N GLN A 63 16.08 10.74 7.65
CA GLN A 63 17.35 10.37 7.03
C GLN A 63 17.66 8.87 7.08
N CYS A 64 16.64 8.02 7.29
CA CYS A 64 16.79 6.58 7.15
C CYS A 64 16.65 6.19 5.68
N CYS A 65 17.50 5.26 5.24
CA CYS A 65 17.43 4.70 3.90
C CYS A 65 16.29 3.67 3.84
N GLN A 66 15.38 3.84 2.89
CA GLN A 66 14.22 2.99 2.66
C GLN A 66 14.37 2.33 1.30
N LEU A 67 14.36 1.01 1.27
CA LEU A 67 14.26 0.24 0.04
C LEU A 67 12.79 0.16 -0.37
N LEU A 68 12.48 0.65 -1.56
CA LEU A 68 11.19 0.53 -2.21
C LEU A 68 11.30 -0.48 -3.34
N VAL A 69 10.40 -1.46 -3.36
CA VAL A 69 10.34 -2.42 -4.47
C VAL A 69 9.01 -2.28 -5.17
N PHE A 70 9.07 -1.90 -6.44
CA PHE A 70 7.94 -1.81 -7.35
C PHE A 70 7.92 -3.03 -8.25
N ILE A 71 6.73 -3.45 -8.63
CA ILE A 71 6.53 -4.47 -9.66
C ILE A 71 5.76 -3.87 -10.83
N ARG A 72 6.32 -4.05 -12.02
CA ARG A 72 5.65 -3.73 -13.27
C ARG A 72 5.21 -5.02 -13.95
N PHE A 73 3.92 -5.17 -14.25
CA PHE A 73 3.37 -6.36 -14.90
C PHE A 73 2.33 -5.99 -15.95
N LEU A 74 2.08 -6.89 -16.90
CA LEU A 74 1.03 -6.72 -17.90
C LEU A 74 -0.31 -7.22 -17.34
N GLU A 75 -1.21 -6.31 -16.99
CA GLU A 75 -2.57 -6.64 -16.54
C GLU A 75 -3.47 -6.98 -17.74
N ASP A 76 -4.22 -8.08 -17.63
CA ASP A 76 -5.19 -8.55 -18.62
C ASP A 76 -4.64 -8.62 -20.06
N ASN A 77 -3.32 -8.86 -20.22
CA ASN A 77 -2.62 -8.86 -21.50
C ASN A 77 -2.76 -7.58 -22.34
N THR A 78 -3.13 -6.46 -21.72
CA THR A 78 -3.48 -5.22 -22.46
C THR A 78 -2.72 -3.99 -21.96
N MET A 79 -2.51 -3.85 -20.65
CA MET A 79 -1.92 -2.64 -20.08
C MET A 79 -0.84 -2.96 -19.06
N PHE A 80 0.31 -2.31 -19.17
CA PHE A 80 1.31 -2.36 -18.11
C PHE A 80 0.84 -1.58 -16.90
N LYS A 81 0.88 -2.21 -15.74
CA LYS A 81 0.68 -1.59 -14.44
C LYS A 81 1.93 -1.66 -13.62
N GLU A 82 2.07 -0.70 -12.73
CA GLU A 82 3.15 -0.61 -11.75
C GLU A 82 2.52 -0.44 -10.36
N GLU A 83 2.93 -1.28 -9.42
CA GLU A 83 2.42 -1.30 -8.05
C GLU A 83 3.59 -1.38 -7.07
N LEU A 84 3.46 -0.75 -5.90
CA LEU A 84 4.43 -0.88 -4.81
C LEU A 84 4.23 -2.22 -4.11
N LEU A 85 5.24 -3.08 -4.12
CA LEU A 85 5.21 -4.41 -3.51
C LEU A 85 5.51 -4.33 -2.01
N PHE A 86 6.63 -3.67 -1.64
CA PHE A 86 6.96 -3.40 -0.25
C PHE A 86 7.87 -2.18 -0.10
N SER A 87 7.91 -1.67 1.13
CA SER A 87 8.84 -0.65 1.60
C SER A 87 9.45 -1.13 2.90
N GLN A 88 10.78 -1.12 2.99
CA GLN A 88 11.49 -1.54 4.17
C GLN A 88 12.73 -0.68 4.44
N GLU A 89 12.93 -0.35 5.71
CA GLU A 89 14.12 0.37 6.15
C GLU A 89 15.37 -0.51 6.03
N LEU A 90 16.40 0.02 5.37
CA LEU A 90 17.74 -0.55 5.32
C LEU A 90 18.45 -0.25 6.65
N LYS A 91 18.67 -1.29 7.45
CA LYS A 91 19.26 -1.18 8.79
C LYS A 91 20.77 -0.95 8.80
N THR A 92 21.42 -1.18 7.66
CA THR A 92 22.88 -1.20 7.52
C THR A 92 23.32 -0.03 6.64
N THR A 93 23.68 -0.29 5.38
CA THR A 93 24.13 0.72 4.43
C THR A 93 23.23 0.73 3.20
N SER A 94 23.46 1.68 2.30
CA SER A 94 22.78 1.78 1.01
C SER A 94 23.60 1.20 -0.15
N GLN A 95 24.48 0.24 0.16
CA GLN A 95 25.26 -0.42 -0.88
C GLN A 95 24.37 -1.41 -1.64
N GLY A 96 24.71 -1.69 -2.89
CA GLY A 96 23.99 -2.70 -3.69
C GLY A 96 24.04 -4.13 -3.14
N ALA A 97 24.77 -4.38 -2.04
CA ALA A 97 24.72 -5.64 -1.31
C ALA A 97 23.59 -5.69 -0.25
N ASP A 98 23.07 -4.53 0.15
CA ASP A 98 21.97 -4.38 1.11
C ASP A 98 20.59 -4.29 0.41
N VAL A 99 20.59 -4.11 -0.91
CA VAL A 99 19.41 -3.98 -1.80
C VAL A 99 19.22 -5.24 -2.65
#